data_AF-A0A7X7A3K0-F1
#
_entry.id   AF-A0A7X7A3K0-F1
#
_cell.length_a   1.000
_cell.length_b   1.000
_cell.length_c   1.000
_cell.angle_alpha   90.00
_cell.angle_beta   90.00
_cell.angle_gamma   90.00
#
_symmetry.space_group_name_H-M   'P 1'
#
loop_
_entity.id
_entity.type
_entity.pdbx_description
1 polymer ?
#
loop_
_entity_poly.entity_id
_entity_poly.type
_entity_poly.pdbx_seq_one_letter_code
_entity_poly.pdbx_strand_id
1 'polypeptide(L)'
;MKTKVWTISIRIFHWFLAIGFTFAYILSDFDNYENLHYAFGLFVGVLILFRFIYGLIGNKYANFQDFPLSIKNQISFITHFFKKDKTYIGHNPAASIVMLGIFIVGLFCSISGFMLYSVENPSFININFSEDFLEEAHEILANLFLILVVIHLIGIFTDLLFHSKTKTLQSIFTGYKSVEGENSKQNTLHVIFSFIWFVVPFLAFLYGNNLKTETKTEKNKTEQHENKQEEDED
;
A
#
# COMPACT_ATOMS: atom_id res chain seq x y z
N MET A 1 14.76 -27.05 -9.53
CA MET A 1 15.43 -25.86 -10.11
C MET A 1 14.88 -24.60 -9.43
N LYS A 2 15.68 -23.53 -9.26
CA LYS A 2 15.26 -22.30 -8.56
C LYS A 2 15.43 -21.10 -9.49
N THR A 3 14.45 -20.20 -9.51
CA THR A 3 14.46 -18.95 -10.27
C THR A 3 14.39 -17.76 -9.33
N LYS A 4 15.27 -16.78 -9.53
CA LYS A 4 15.22 -15.49 -8.81
C LYS A 4 14.08 -14.65 -9.39
N VAL A 5 13.02 -14.48 -8.62
CA VAL A 5 11.82 -13.74 -9.04
C VAL A 5 11.83 -12.34 -8.45
N TRP A 6 12.13 -12.21 -7.16
CA TRP A 6 12.08 -10.94 -6.44
C TRP A 6 13.48 -10.43 -6.10
N THR A 7 13.79 -9.24 -6.57
CA THR A 7 15.01 -8.52 -6.19
C THR A 7 14.94 -8.07 -4.74
N ILE A 8 16.09 -7.66 -4.19
CA ILE A 8 16.14 -7.15 -2.82
C ILE A 8 15.23 -5.91 -2.66
N SER A 9 15.22 -5.00 -3.64
CA SER A 9 14.37 -3.80 -3.63
C SER A 9 12.88 -4.16 -3.51
N ILE A 10 12.39 -5.13 -4.28
CA ILE A 10 10.98 -5.53 -4.22
C ILE A 10 10.62 -6.13 -2.85
N ARG A 11 11.53 -6.88 -2.23
CA ARG A 11 11.30 -7.46 -0.90
C ARG A 11 11.30 -6.39 0.19
N ILE A 12 12.24 -5.45 0.14
CA ILE A 12 12.26 -4.29 1.06
C ILE A 12 10.97 -3.49 0.92
N PHE A 13 10.58 -3.14 -0.31
CA PHE A 13 9.31 -2.50 -0.60
C PHE A 13 8.13 -3.24 0.02
N HIS A 14 8.03 -4.56 -0.20
CA HIS A 14 6.92 -5.36 0.33
C HIS A 14 6.83 -5.28 1.86
N TRP A 15 7.95 -5.48 2.56
CA TRP A 15 7.97 -5.45 4.02
C TRP A 15 7.71 -4.04 4.57
N PHE A 16 8.25 -3.02 3.92
CA PHE A 16 7.95 -1.63 4.27
C PHE A 16 6.49 -1.29 4.07
N LEU A 17 5.87 -1.76 2.97
CA LEU A 17 4.45 -1.56 2.72
C LEU A 17 3.60 -2.28 3.78
N ALA A 18 3.91 -3.55 4.06
CA ALA A 18 3.16 -4.32 5.05
C ALA A 18 3.25 -3.68 6.44
N ILE A 19 4.47 -3.37 6.90
CA ILE A 19 4.69 -2.74 8.21
C ILE A 19 4.06 -1.34 8.25
N GLY A 20 4.30 -0.51 7.23
CA GLY A 20 3.79 0.85 7.16
C GLY A 20 2.27 0.92 7.16
N PHE A 21 1.61 0.06 6.36
CA PHE A 21 0.15 -0.04 6.37
C PHE A 21 -0.37 -0.52 7.73
N THR A 22 0.23 -1.56 8.31
CA THR A 22 -0.21 -2.07 9.62
C THR A 22 -0.11 -1.01 10.71
N PHE A 23 0.98 -0.26 10.78
CA PHE A 23 1.09 0.83 11.74
C PHE A 23 0.15 1.98 11.43
N ALA A 24 0.02 2.42 10.17
CA ALA A 24 -0.95 3.46 9.80
C ALA A 24 -2.38 3.09 10.25
N TYR A 25 -2.81 1.86 9.94
CA TYR A 25 -4.16 1.39 10.23
C TYR A 25 -4.42 1.18 11.73
N ILE A 26 -3.43 0.71 12.50
CA ILE A 26 -3.60 0.55 13.95
C ILE A 26 -3.59 1.91 14.65
N LEU A 27 -2.72 2.82 14.22
CA LEU A 27 -2.52 4.10 14.91
C LEU A 27 -3.64 5.11 14.67
N SER A 28 -4.49 4.92 13.64
CA SER A 28 -5.66 5.78 13.41
C SER A 28 -6.64 5.77 14.58
N ASP A 29 -6.70 4.68 15.35
CA ASP A 29 -7.61 4.54 16.48
C ASP A 29 -7.10 5.24 17.76
N PHE A 30 -5.90 5.85 17.71
CA PHE A 30 -5.25 6.44 18.88
C PHE A 30 -4.91 7.90 18.67
N ASP A 31 -5.70 8.78 19.27
CA ASP A 31 -5.52 10.24 19.24
C ASP A 31 -4.08 10.70 19.53
N ASN A 32 -3.41 10.08 20.51
CA ASN A 32 -2.04 10.48 20.91
C ASN A 32 -0.97 10.12 19.87
N TYR A 33 -1.32 9.38 18.81
CA TYR A 33 -0.42 8.91 17.77
C TYR A 33 -0.81 9.37 16.37
N GLU A 34 -1.66 10.39 16.27
CA GLU A 34 -2.13 10.96 15.01
C GLU A 34 -0.98 11.36 14.06
N ASN A 35 0.06 12.03 14.57
CA ASN A 35 1.24 12.35 13.75
C ASN A 35 1.96 11.12 13.19
N LEU A 36 1.97 10.01 13.93
CA LEU A 36 2.53 8.75 13.43
C LEU A 36 1.61 8.11 12.39
N HIS A 37 0.29 8.21 12.56
CA HIS A 37 -0.66 7.81 11.52
C HIS A 37 -0.40 8.59 10.22
N TYR A 38 -0.26 9.92 10.28
CA TYR A 38 0.10 10.73 9.11
C TYR A 38 1.46 10.35 8.50
N ALA A 39 2.46 10.14 9.35
CA ALA A 39 3.81 9.74 8.93
C ALA A 39 3.78 8.43 8.15
N PHE A 40 3.10 7.41 8.67
CA PHE A 40 2.97 6.13 8.00
C PHE A 40 2.06 6.21 6.76
N GLY A 41 1.00 7.01 6.79
CA GLY A 41 0.13 7.27 5.63
C GLY A 41 0.90 7.87 4.45
N LEU A 42 1.71 8.90 4.69
CA LEU A 42 2.61 9.49 3.68
C LEU A 42 3.69 8.51 3.23
N PHE A 43 4.31 7.79 4.17
CA PHE A 43 5.32 6.77 3.86
C PHE A 43 4.76 5.73 2.89
N VAL A 44 3.58 5.17 3.20
CA VAL A 44 2.90 4.17 2.37
C VAL A 44 2.56 4.73 0.99
N GLY A 45 1.98 5.93 0.92
CA GLY A 45 1.61 6.57 -0.35
C GLY A 45 2.80 6.75 -1.29
N VAL A 46 3.88 7.35 -0.79
CA VAL A 46 5.10 7.57 -1.59
C VAL A 46 5.75 6.22 -1.95
N LEU A 47 5.78 5.26 -1.04
CA LEU A 47 6.32 3.93 -1.29
C LEU A 47 5.58 3.22 -2.42
N ILE A 48 4.24 3.30 -2.45
CA ILE A 48 3.38 2.76 -3.52
C ILE A 48 3.56 3.55 -4.82
N LEU A 49 3.64 4.88 -4.78
CA LEU A 49 3.85 5.71 -5.97
C LEU A 49 5.12 5.28 -6.73
N PHE A 50 6.23 5.13 -6.02
CA PHE A 50 7.47 4.65 -6.63
C PHE A 50 7.35 3.19 -7.09
N ARG A 51 6.54 2.35 -6.42
CA ARG A 51 6.25 1.00 -6.91
C ARG A 51 5.55 1.01 -8.25
N PHE A 52 4.60 1.92 -8.45
CA PHE A 52 3.91 2.11 -9.73
C PHE A 52 4.91 2.48 -10.82
N ILE A 53 5.77 3.48 -10.57
CA ILE A 53 6.81 3.88 -11.52
C ILE A 53 7.73 2.70 -11.83
N TYR A 54 8.19 1.97 -10.81
CA TYR A 54 9.01 0.77 -11.00
C TYR A 54 8.26 -0.37 -11.71
N GLY A 55 6.94 -0.43 -11.62
CA GLY A 55 6.12 -1.37 -12.39
C GLY A 55 6.14 -1.09 -13.89
N LEU A 56 6.48 0.13 -14.31
CA LEU A 56 6.58 0.49 -15.73
C LEU A 56 7.99 0.27 -16.28
N ILE A 57 9.03 0.60 -15.49
CA ILE A 57 10.44 0.60 -15.95
C ILE A 57 11.29 -0.53 -15.35
N GLY A 58 10.73 -1.30 -14.43
CA GLY A 58 11.44 -2.29 -13.62
C GLY A 58 11.85 -3.54 -14.40
N ASN A 59 12.56 -4.39 -13.67
CA ASN A 59 13.05 -5.68 -14.14
C ASN A 59 11.93 -6.73 -14.30
N LYS A 60 12.30 -7.86 -14.91
CA LYS A 60 11.40 -9.01 -15.13
C LYS A 60 10.68 -9.44 -13.84
N TYR A 61 9.39 -9.72 -13.97
CA TYR A 61 8.40 -10.04 -12.92
C TYR A 61 7.98 -8.87 -12.02
N ALA A 62 8.75 -7.77 -11.98
CA ALA A 62 8.33 -6.54 -11.31
C ALA A 62 7.53 -5.62 -12.26
N ASN A 63 7.79 -5.73 -13.56
CA ASN A 63 7.12 -4.97 -14.61
C ASN A 63 5.66 -5.43 -14.79
N PHE A 64 4.73 -4.50 -14.97
CA PHE A 64 3.31 -4.78 -15.19
C PHE A 64 3.04 -5.51 -16.52
N GLN A 65 3.93 -5.41 -17.50
CA GLN A 65 3.83 -6.19 -18.74
C GLN A 65 3.95 -7.71 -18.49
N ASP A 66 4.62 -8.11 -17.41
CA ASP A 66 4.73 -9.52 -17.02
C ASP A 66 3.50 -10.02 -16.26
N PHE A 67 2.53 -9.15 -15.95
CA PHE A 67 1.35 -9.51 -15.18
C PHE A 67 0.31 -10.14 -16.11
N PRO A 68 -0.18 -11.37 -15.81
CA PRO A 68 -1.18 -12.02 -16.64
C PRO A 68 -2.60 -11.46 -16.44
N LEU A 69 -2.81 -10.18 -16.80
CA LEU A 69 -4.05 -9.43 -16.54
C LEU A 69 -5.21 -9.73 -17.49
N SER A 70 -4.97 -10.41 -18.62
CA SER A 70 -6.03 -10.65 -19.61
C SER A 70 -7.18 -11.50 -19.04
N ILE A 71 -8.41 -11.21 -19.47
CA ILE A 71 -9.62 -11.96 -19.05
C ILE A 71 -9.45 -13.47 -19.29
N LYS A 72 -8.84 -13.85 -20.42
CA LYS A 72 -8.52 -15.24 -20.74
C LYS A 72 -7.65 -15.90 -19.68
N ASN A 73 -6.65 -15.19 -19.16
CA ASN A 73 -5.78 -15.71 -18.09
C ASN A 73 -6.54 -15.85 -16.78
N GLN A 74 -7.45 -14.92 -16.45
CA GLN A 74 -8.30 -15.00 -15.26
C GLN A 74 -9.22 -16.22 -15.31
N ILE A 75 -9.95 -16.39 -16.42
CA ILE A 75 -10.84 -17.54 -16.61
C ILE A 75 -10.05 -18.85 -16.58
N SER A 76 -8.90 -18.91 -17.27
CA SER A 76 -8.05 -20.10 -17.23
C SER A 76 -7.54 -20.42 -15.83
N PHE A 77 -7.21 -19.41 -15.03
CA PHE A 77 -6.73 -19.61 -13.67
C PHE A 77 -7.81 -20.18 -12.76
N ILE A 78 -9.01 -19.60 -12.79
CA ILE A 78 -10.14 -20.08 -11.97
C ILE A 78 -10.51 -21.52 -12.35
N THR A 79 -10.61 -21.81 -13.65
CA THR A 79 -11.01 -23.16 -14.13
C THR A 79 -9.96 -24.25 -13.87
N HIS A 80 -8.68 -23.88 -13.72
CA HIS A 80 -7.58 -24.83 -13.53
C HIS A 80 -6.94 -24.70 -12.15
N PHE A 81 -7.51 -23.92 -11.22
CA PHE A 81 -6.86 -23.63 -9.94
C PHE A 81 -6.51 -24.89 -9.14
N PHE A 82 -7.36 -25.91 -9.17
CA PHE A 82 -7.12 -27.18 -8.50
C PHE A 82 -6.31 -28.19 -9.34
N LYS A 83 -6.06 -27.88 -10.62
CA LYS A 83 -5.22 -28.67 -11.50
C LYS A 83 -3.77 -28.19 -11.35
N LYS A 84 -2.88 -29.09 -10.94
CA LYS A 84 -1.45 -28.76 -10.69
C LYS A 84 -0.63 -28.68 -11.97
N ASP A 85 -1.25 -28.34 -13.10
CA ASP A 85 -0.68 -28.40 -14.44
C ASP A 85 -0.06 -27.07 -14.88
N LYS A 86 -0.49 -25.93 -14.32
CA LYS A 86 0.08 -24.62 -14.60
C LYS A 86 0.79 -24.03 -13.39
N THR A 87 2.03 -23.57 -13.60
CA THR A 87 2.80 -22.84 -12.60
C THR A 87 3.08 -21.42 -13.09
N TYR A 88 2.95 -20.45 -12.19
CA TYR A 88 3.22 -19.04 -12.47
C TYR A 88 4.49 -18.60 -11.74
N ILE A 89 5.50 -18.18 -12.52
CA ILE A 89 6.80 -17.77 -11.97
C ILE A 89 6.66 -16.43 -11.23
N GLY A 90 6.09 -15.42 -11.90
CA GLY A 90 5.76 -14.12 -11.30
C GLY A 90 4.47 -14.16 -10.48
N HIS A 91 3.56 -13.22 -10.74
CA HIS A 91 2.21 -13.25 -10.20
C HIS A 91 1.33 -14.23 -10.98
N ASN A 92 0.45 -14.93 -10.28
CA ASN A 92 -0.67 -15.60 -10.94
C ASN A 92 -1.76 -14.55 -11.32
N PRO A 93 -2.74 -14.89 -12.16
CA PRO A 93 -3.76 -13.93 -12.64
C PRO A 93 -4.55 -13.26 -11.51
N ALA A 94 -5.03 -14.02 -10.53
CA ALA A 94 -5.77 -13.44 -9.40
C ALA A 94 -4.89 -12.53 -8.53
N ALA A 95 -3.68 -12.97 -8.20
CA ALA A 95 -2.71 -12.18 -7.45
C ALA A 95 -2.36 -10.87 -8.17
N SER A 96 -2.32 -10.87 -9.51
CA SER A 96 -2.03 -9.67 -10.30
C SER A 96 -3.12 -8.59 -10.12
N ILE A 97 -4.39 -9.01 -10.07
CA ILE A 97 -5.52 -8.09 -9.84
C ILE A 97 -5.50 -7.56 -8.41
N VAL A 98 -5.32 -8.44 -7.42
CA VAL A 98 -5.26 -8.04 -6.00
C VAL A 98 -4.10 -7.08 -5.75
N MET A 99 -2.92 -7.35 -6.31
CA MET A 99 -1.75 -6.47 -6.16
C MET A 99 -1.99 -5.09 -6.80
N LEU A 100 -2.60 -5.02 -7.98
CA LEU A 100 -2.97 -3.73 -8.58
C LEU A 100 -4.03 -3.01 -7.74
N GLY A 101 -5.03 -3.72 -7.23
CA GLY A 101 -6.02 -3.18 -6.30
C GLY A 101 -5.36 -2.55 -5.08
N ILE A 102 -4.44 -3.27 -4.42
CA ILE A 102 -3.67 -2.78 -3.27
C ILE A 102 -2.93 -1.50 -3.62
N PHE A 103 -2.26 -1.45 -4.78
CA PHE A 103 -1.52 -0.25 -5.18
C PHE A 103 -2.46 0.92 -5.47
N ILE A 104 -3.54 0.71 -6.22
CA ILE A 104 -4.48 1.79 -6.58
C ILE A 104 -5.19 2.32 -5.33
N VAL A 105 -5.82 1.43 -4.56
CA VAL A 105 -6.59 1.79 -3.36
C VAL A 105 -5.68 2.39 -2.30
N GLY A 106 -4.51 1.79 -2.05
CA GLY A 106 -3.56 2.31 -1.07
C GLY A 106 -3.00 3.68 -1.45
N LEU A 107 -2.77 3.94 -2.74
CA LEU A 107 -2.35 5.27 -3.19
C LEU A 107 -3.46 6.31 -2.98
N PHE A 108 -4.71 5.99 -3.36
CA PHE A 108 -5.84 6.90 -3.15
C PHE A 108 -6.17 7.11 -1.67
N CYS A 109 -6.03 6.08 -0.83
CA CYS A 109 -6.17 6.19 0.64
C CYS A 109 -5.15 7.20 1.21
N SER A 110 -3.88 7.10 0.80
CA SER A 110 -2.86 8.07 1.22
C SER A 110 -3.15 9.49 0.72
N ILE A 111 -3.60 9.62 -0.55
CA ILE A 111 -3.96 10.93 -1.12
C ILE A 111 -5.13 11.56 -0.36
N SER A 112 -6.22 10.82 -0.15
CA SER A 112 -7.39 11.31 0.60
C SER A 112 -7.02 11.73 2.02
N GLY A 113 -6.19 10.95 2.73
CA GLY A 113 -5.74 11.32 4.07
C GLY A 113 -4.88 12.58 4.10
N PHE A 114 -3.98 12.75 3.12
CA PHE A 114 -3.20 13.99 2.99
C PHE A 114 -4.07 15.21 2.63
N MET A 115 -5.10 15.00 1.81
CA MET A 115 -6.06 16.06 1.48
C MET A 115 -6.89 16.45 2.70
N LEU A 116 -7.37 15.48 3.49
CA LEU A 116 -8.12 15.73 4.72
C LEU A 116 -7.28 16.56 5.70
N TYR A 117 -6.05 16.11 5.99
CA TYR A 117 -5.11 16.88 6.82
C TYR A 117 -4.93 18.32 6.32
N SER A 118 -4.86 18.53 5.01
CA SER A 118 -4.66 19.86 4.40
C SER A 118 -5.89 20.76 4.46
N VAL A 119 -7.09 20.21 4.62
CA VAL A 119 -8.33 20.97 4.84
C VAL A 119 -8.47 21.34 6.31
N GLU A 120 -8.15 20.42 7.22
CA GLU A 120 -8.24 20.62 8.66
C GLU A 120 -7.15 21.54 9.23
N ASN A 121 -6.00 21.65 8.57
CA ASN A 121 -4.84 22.38 9.07
C ASN A 121 -4.33 23.39 8.03
N PRO A 122 -3.72 24.52 8.46
CA PRO A 122 -3.09 25.47 7.55
C PRO A 122 -2.04 24.82 6.65
N SER A 123 -2.40 24.58 5.40
CA SER A 123 -1.55 23.96 4.37
C SER A 123 -1.15 24.97 3.31
N PHE A 124 -0.03 24.70 2.63
CA PHE A 124 0.41 25.50 1.48
C PHE A 124 -0.44 25.25 0.23
N ILE A 125 -1.27 24.20 0.25
CA ILE A 125 -2.19 23.84 -0.83
C ILE A 125 -3.60 24.26 -0.42
N ASN A 126 -4.23 25.11 -1.22
CA ASN A 126 -5.64 25.44 -1.04
C ASN A 126 -6.49 24.35 -1.70
N ILE A 127 -7.11 23.50 -0.88
CA ILE A 127 -7.97 22.39 -1.30
C ILE A 127 -9.42 22.77 -1.00
N ASN A 128 -10.26 22.82 -2.05
CA ASN A 128 -11.68 23.18 -1.93
C ASN A 128 -12.58 21.94 -1.98
N PHE A 129 -12.41 21.03 -1.02
CA PHE A 129 -13.27 19.87 -0.81
C PHE A 129 -13.88 19.93 0.60
N SER A 130 -15.03 19.28 0.79
CA SER A 130 -15.64 19.13 2.11
C SER A 130 -14.80 18.18 2.99
N GLU A 131 -14.64 18.55 4.27
CA GLU A 131 -14.00 17.72 5.31
C GLU A 131 -14.69 16.36 5.42
N ASP A 132 -16.01 16.35 5.67
CA ASP A 132 -16.84 15.13 5.75
C ASP A 132 -16.66 14.20 4.54
N PHE A 133 -16.62 14.75 3.32
CA PHE A 133 -16.41 13.95 2.12
C PHE A 133 -15.04 13.28 2.09
N LEU A 134 -13.99 14.00 2.51
CA LEU A 134 -12.62 13.48 2.52
C LEU A 134 -12.43 12.44 3.63
N GLU A 135 -13.06 12.65 4.79
CA GLU A 135 -13.10 11.69 5.89
C GLU A 135 -13.76 10.38 5.45
N GLU A 136 -14.99 10.45 4.93
CA GLU A 136 -15.72 9.27 4.46
C GLU A 136 -14.96 8.55 3.33
N ALA A 137 -14.41 9.30 2.37
CA ALA A 137 -13.60 8.73 1.31
C ALA A 137 -12.34 8.02 1.85
N HIS A 138 -11.66 8.63 2.83
CA HIS A 138 -10.48 8.04 3.45
C HIS A 138 -10.82 6.74 4.19
N GLU A 139 -11.89 6.74 4.99
CA GLU A 139 -12.34 5.57 5.74
C GLU A 139 -12.73 4.41 4.81
N ILE A 140 -13.51 4.68 3.76
CA ILE A 140 -13.89 3.68 2.75
C ILE A 140 -12.64 3.10 2.09
N LEU A 141 -11.69 3.95 1.69
CA LEU A 141 -10.45 3.52 1.04
C LEU A 141 -9.55 2.71 1.99
N ALA A 142 -9.44 3.11 3.26
CA ALA A 142 -8.67 2.40 4.28
C ALA A 142 -9.24 0.99 4.54
N ASN A 143 -10.56 0.88 4.70
CA ASN A 143 -11.24 -0.39 4.88
C ASN A 143 -11.17 -1.29 3.63
N LEU A 144 -11.31 -0.71 2.43
CA LEU A 144 -11.11 -1.45 1.19
C LEU A 144 -9.66 -1.95 1.05
N PHE A 145 -8.68 -1.14 1.46
CA PHE A 145 -7.28 -1.55 1.49
C PHE A 145 -7.09 -2.74 2.44
N LEU A 146 -7.64 -2.68 3.66
CA LEU A 146 -7.60 -3.81 4.60
C LEU A 146 -8.21 -5.09 3.99
N ILE A 147 -9.38 -4.98 3.36
CA ILE A 147 -10.04 -6.13 2.70
C ILE A 147 -9.11 -6.75 1.63
N LEU A 148 -8.47 -5.92 0.80
CA LEU A 148 -7.54 -6.39 -0.22
C LEU A 148 -6.29 -7.06 0.38
N VAL A 149 -5.78 -6.56 1.51
CA VAL A 149 -4.70 -7.21 2.27
C VAL A 149 -5.16 -8.57 2.79
N VAL A 150 -6.36 -8.67 3.35
CA VAL A 150 -6.93 -9.96 3.81
C VAL A 150 -7.07 -10.95 2.65
N ILE A 151 -7.61 -10.51 1.52
CA ILE A 151 -7.71 -11.33 0.30
C ILE A 151 -6.33 -11.79 -0.17
N HIS A 152 -5.33 -10.90 -0.13
CA HIS A 152 -3.94 -11.25 -0.45
C HIS A 152 -3.40 -12.36 0.47
N LEU A 153 -3.62 -12.25 1.78
CA LEU A 153 -3.17 -13.26 2.75
C LEU A 153 -3.89 -14.60 2.54
N ILE A 154 -5.19 -14.60 2.25
CA ILE A 154 -5.95 -15.80 1.86
C ILE A 154 -5.36 -16.41 0.59
N GLY A 155 -4.99 -15.59 -0.40
CA GLY A 155 -4.33 -16.03 -1.63
C GLY A 155 -2.99 -16.74 -1.35
N ILE A 156 -2.18 -16.22 -0.42
CA ILE A 156 -0.93 -16.87 0.00
C ILE A 156 -1.21 -18.18 0.76
N PHE A 157 -2.21 -18.20 1.64
CA PHE A 157 -2.59 -19.40 2.37
C PHE A 157 -3.07 -20.51 1.43
N THR A 158 -3.89 -20.18 0.44
CA THR A 158 -4.34 -21.13 -0.58
C THR A 158 -3.19 -21.63 -1.47
N ASP A 159 -2.25 -20.77 -1.86
CA ASP A 159 -1.02 -21.20 -2.56
C ASP A 159 -0.18 -22.14 -1.69
N LEU A 160 -0.08 -21.88 -0.38
CA LEU A 160 0.63 -22.76 0.55
C LEU A 160 -0.03 -24.14 0.65
N LEU A 161 -1.35 -24.24 0.65
CA LEU A 161 -2.06 -25.52 0.73
C LEU A 161 -2.00 -26.33 -0.57
N PHE A 162 -2.27 -25.68 -1.70
CA PHE A 162 -2.46 -26.40 -2.98
C PHE A 162 -1.21 -26.40 -3.86
N HIS A 163 -0.32 -25.43 -3.68
CA HIS A 163 0.82 -25.14 -4.55
C HIS A 163 2.16 -24.98 -3.81
N SER A 164 2.29 -25.47 -2.56
CA SER A 164 3.50 -25.35 -1.71
C SER A 164 4.85 -25.61 -2.41
N LYS A 165 4.86 -26.47 -3.43
CA LYS A 165 6.05 -26.79 -4.23
C LYS A 165 6.67 -25.57 -4.91
N THR A 166 5.89 -24.53 -5.22
CA THR A 166 6.36 -23.28 -5.87
C THR A 166 7.18 -22.41 -4.91
N LYS A 167 6.99 -22.57 -3.60
CA LYS A 167 7.61 -21.76 -2.53
C LYS A 167 7.31 -20.27 -2.63
N THR A 168 6.07 -19.89 -2.97
CA THR A 168 5.66 -18.49 -3.11
C THR A 168 5.88 -17.69 -1.82
N LEU A 169 5.43 -18.18 -0.67
CA LEU A 169 5.63 -17.48 0.61
C LEU A 169 7.13 -17.28 0.91
N GLN A 170 7.95 -18.31 0.76
CA GLN A 170 9.39 -18.21 1.02
C GLN A 170 10.11 -17.28 0.03
N SER A 171 9.54 -17.05 -1.15
CA SER A 171 10.13 -16.19 -2.16
C SER A 171 10.18 -14.73 -1.71
N ILE A 172 9.27 -14.24 -0.86
CA ILE A 172 9.32 -12.84 -0.38
C ILE A 172 10.42 -12.58 0.63
N PHE A 173 11.00 -13.64 1.20
CA PHE A 173 12.18 -13.55 2.08
C PHE A 173 13.46 -13.78 1.27
N THR A 174 13.49 -14.86 0.49
CA THR A 174 14.71 -15.33 -0.19
C THR A 174 14.93 -14.70 -1.57
N GLY A 175 13.85 -14.29 -2.24
CA GLY A 175 13.83 -13.85 -3.64
C GLY A 175 13.63 -14.97 -4.66
N TYR A 176 13.58 -16.24 -4.24
CA TYR A 176 13.57 -17.39 -5.15
C TYR A 176 12.27 -18.18 -5.07
N LYS A 177 11.76 -18.59 -6.24
CA LYS A 177 10.72 -19.63 -6.36
C LYS A 177 11.32 -20.93 -6.89
N SER A 178 10.69 -22.06 -6.55
CA SER A 178 11.09 -23.40 -7.02
C SER A 178 10.36 -23.78 -8.31
N VAL A 179 10.43 -22.89 -9.30
CA VAL A 179 9.88 -23.05 -10.64
C VAL A 179 11.02 -22.72 -11.62
N GLU A 180 11.12 -23.44 -12.73
CA GLU A 180 12.10 -23.17 -13.78
C GLU A 180 11.70 -21.95 -14.60
N GLY A 181 12.65 -21.05 -14.87
CA GLY A 181 12.38 -19.76 -15.51
C GLY A 181 13.61 -18.87 -15.64
N GLU A 182 13.41 -17.71 -16.24
CA GLU A 182 14.47 -16.72 -16.40
C GLU A 182 14.71 -15.98 -15.08
N ASN A 183 15.98 -15.85 -14.66
CA ASN A 183 16.31 -15.08 -13.48
C ASN A 183 16.11 -13.59 -13.69
N SER A 184 15.48 -12.94 -12.72
CA SER A 184 15.31 -11.51 -12.70
C SER A 184 16.63 -10.78 -12.41
N LYS A 185 17.03 -9.88 -13.32
CA LYS A 185 18.28 -9.12 -13.27
C LYS A 185 17.98 -7.62 -13.17
N GLN A 186 18.79 -6.88 -12.42
CA GLN A 186 18.74 -5.43 -12.32
C GLN A 186 19.91 -4.81 -13.07
N ASN A 187 19.67 -3.70 -13.75
CA ASN A 187 20.73 -2.85 -14.30
C ASN A 187 21.05 -1.69 -13.32
N THR A 188 22.03 -0.86 -13.67
CA THR A 188 22.44 0.28 -12.85
C THR A 188 21.29 1.27 -12.61
N LEU A 189 20.44 1.53 -13.61
CA LEU A 189 19.30 2.42 -13.46
C LEU A 189 18.30 1.90 -12.42
N HIS A 190 18.03 0.60 -12.41
CA HIS A 190 17.16 -0.03 -11.41
C HIS A 190 17.71 0.10 -9.99
N VAL A 191 19.02 0.00 -9.82
CA VAL A 191 19.68 0.15 -8.52
C VAL A 191 19.60 1.61 -8.05
N ILE A 192 19.93 2.57 -8.91
CA ILE A 192 19.82 4.01 -8.60
C ILE A 192 18.38 4.38 -8.25
N PHE A 193 17.41 3.93 -9.05
CA PHE A 193 16.00 4.15 -8.77
C PHE A 193 15.59 3.56 -7.41
N SER A 194 16.05 2.34 -7.10
CA SER A 194 15.75 1.70 -5.82
C SER A 194 16.29 2.49 -4.63
N PHE A 195 17.44 3.15 -4.77
CA PHE A 195 17.98 4.01 -3.72
C PHE A 195 17.04 5.20 -3.44
N ILE A 196 16.61 5.90 -4.49
CA ILE A 196 15.66 7.02 -4.37
C ILE A 196 14.32 6.52 -3.79
N TRP A 197 13.84 5.36 -4.24
CA TRP A 197 12.61 4.74 -3.77
C TRP A 197 12.59 4.48 -2.26
N PHE A 198 13.72 4.30 -1.58
CA PHE A 198 13.71 4.12 -0.12
C PHE A 198 14.06 5.39 0.65
N VAL A 199 14.79 6.32 0.04
CA VAL A 199 15.10 7.61 0.66
C VAL A 199 13.85 8.51 0.70
N VAL A 200 13.11 8.63 -0.41
CA VAL A 200 12.01 9.60 -0.51
C VAL A 200 10.83 9.25 0.41
N PRO A 201 10.34 7.99 0.51
CA PRO A 201 9.34 7.63 1.52
C PRO A 201 9.81 7.88 2.94
N PHE A 202 11.09 7.62 3.25
CA PHE A 202 11.62 7.90 4.58
C PHE A 202 11.61 9.39 4.91
N LEU A 203 11.95 10.26 3.96
CA LEU A 203 11.79 11.71 4.12
C LEU A 203 10.32 12.12 4.30
N ALA A 204 9.41 11.48 3.57
CA ALA A 204 7.97 11.72 3.72
C ALA A 204 7.45 11.28 5.10
N PHE A 205 7.95 10.18 5.65
CA PHE A 205 7.69 9.75 7.02
C PHE A 205 8.16 10.80 8.03
N LEU A 206 9.41 11.26 7.90
CA LEU A 206 9.95 12.28 8.79
C LEU A 206 9.13 13.58 8.71
N TYR A 207 8.73 13.99 7.50
CA TYR A 207 7.84 15.14 7.32
C TYR A 207 6.50 14.95 8.03
N GLY A 208 5.82 13.81 7.80
CA GLY A 208 4.54 13.48 8.42
C GLY A 208 4.59 13.48 9.95
N ASN A 209 5.67 12.96 10.53
CA ASN A 209 5.85 12.91 11.98
C ASN A 209 6.03 14.29 12.62
N ASN A 210 6.36 15.31 11.83
CA ASN A 210 6.53 16.71 12.26
C ASN A 210 5.38 17.62 11.78
N LEU A 211 4.29 17.05 11.26
CA LEU A 211 3.10 17.82 10.95
C LEU A 211 2.52 18.43 12.23
N LYS A 212 1.95 19.62 12.07
CA LYS A 212 1.27 20.33 13.16
C LYS A 212 -0.18 19.92 13.11
N THR A 213 -0.69 19.43 14.23
CA THR A 213 -2.12 19.27 14.46
C THR A 213 -2.59 20.43 15.32
N GLU A 214 -3.72 21.04 14.99
CA GLU A 214 -4.42 21.88 15.96
C GLU A 214 -4.81 20.97 17.14
N THR A 215 -4.10 21.13 18.26
CA THR A 215 -4.32 20.31 19.46
C THR A 215 -5.80 20.33 19.83
N LYS A 216 -6.41 19.16 20.10
CA LYS A 216 -7.79 18.99 20.60
C LYS A 216 -8.19 19.95 21.73
N THR A 217 -7.23 20.56 22.42
CA THR A 217 -7.44 21.63 23.41
C THR A 217 -8.05 22.90 22.82
N GLU A 218 -7.85 23.23 21.55
CA GLU A 218 -8.51 24.36 20.88
C GLU A 218 -9.88 23.94 20.33
N LYS A 219 -10.03 22.79 19.65
CA LYS A 219 -11.34 22.25 19.21
C LYS A 219 -12.33 22.10 20.39
N ASN A 220 -11.91 21.50 21.52
CA ASN A 220 -12.75 21.39 22.72
C ASN A 220 -13.06 22.74 23.38
N LYS A 221 -12.17 23.74 23.26
CA LYS A 221 -12.43 25.09 23.80
C LYS A 221 -13.43 25.84 22.93
N THR A 222 -13.38 25.67 21.61
CA THR A 222 -14.33 26.25 20.67
C THR A 222 -15.71 25.62 20.82
N GLU A 223 -15.80 24.29 20.88
CA GLU A 223 -17.08 23.59 21.12
C GLU A 223 -17.67 23.90 22.51
N GLN A 224 -16.83 24.02 23.56
CA GLN A 224 -17.30 24.48 24.87
C GLN A 224 -17.73 25.94 24.88
N HIS A 225 -17.16 26.79 24.02
CA HIS A 225 -17.56 28.19 23.91
C HIS A 225 -18.88 28.33 23.16
N GLU A 226 -19.08 27.57 22.09
CA GLU A 226 -20.30 27.57 21.28
C GLU A 226 -21.50 27.00 22.06
N ASN A 227 -21.35 25.83 22.72
CA ASN A 227 -22.41 25.28 23.57
C ASN A 227 -22.79 26.21 24.73
N LYS A 228 -21.82 26.97 25.26
CA LYS A 228 -22.08 27.91 26.36
C LYS A 228 -22.77 29.18 25.89
N GLN A 229 -22.56 29.59 24.64
CA GLN A 229 -23.29 30.70 24.04
C GLN A 229 -24.74 30.31 23.71
N GLU A 230 -24.97 29.07 23.28
CA GLU A 230 -26.34 28.56 23.07
C GLU A 230 -27.12 28.43 24.40
N GLU A 231 -26.47 28.01 25.50
CA GLU A 231 -27.10 27.96 26.83
C GLU A 231 -27.39 29.36 27.44
N ASP A 232 -26.66 30.41 27.05
CA ASP A 232 -26.86 31.78 27.54
C ASP A 232 -27.91 32.57 26.72
N GLU A 233 -28.38 32.02 25.58
CA GLU A 233 -29.39 32.63 24.69
C GLU A 233 -30.83 32.10 24.89
N ASP A 234 -31.03 31.05 25.70
CA ASP A 234 -32.34 30.47 26.10
C ASP A 234 -32.82 30.95 27.50
#